data_AF-Q93CN4-F1
#
_entry.id   AF-Q93CN4-F1
#
_cell.length_a   1.000
_cell.length_b   1.000
_cell.length_c   1.000
_cell.angle_alpha   90.00
_cell.angle_beta   90.00
_cell.angle_gamma   90.00
#
_symmetry.space_group_name_H-M   'P 1'
#
loop_
_entity.id
_entity.type
_entity.pdbx_description
1 polymer ?
#
loop_
_entity_poly.entity_id
_entity_poly.type
_entity_poly.pdbx_seq_one_letter_code
_entity_poly.pdbx_strand_id
1 'polypeptide(L)'
;MLDLMKKNLLLLFLFLLFLPMLVQAQKVGLVLSGGGAKGLTHIGIIRALEENNIPIDYITGTSMGAIVGSLYAMGYSPDDMETLLKSEDFKRWYSGEVEEKYMYYFKKNLPTPEFFNIRFSFKDSLSLKPQFLPTSVVNPIQMNLVFIDLYARATAACDGDFDKLFVPFRCIASDVYNKKQLILKRGDLGDAVRASMSFPFMFKPIEIDSMLAYDGGIYNNFPTDVMREDFHPDIIIGSVVSTNPGKPKENDLMSQIENMVMQKTDYSLPDSAGILMTFKYNDVSLMDFQRIDELEKIGYDRTMSLMDSIKSRIHRRVNVDNIRLRRLVYKSNYPELRFKNIYIDGANTHQQVYIKKEFHTSDDKEFTYEDLKRGYFRLLSDNMISEIIPHAVFNPEDDTYDLHLKIKMENEFSIRVGGNVSTTSSNQIYLGLAYQNLNYYSKEFTLDGQLGKIYNNAQFMAKVDFPTTIPTSYRFIASISTFDYFKKDKL
;
A
#
# COMPACT_ATOMS: atom_id res chain seq x y z
N MET A 1 25.67 -66.14 -20.88
CA MET A 1 24.41 -65.83 -20.16
C MET A 1 24.61 -64.71 -19.12
N LEU A 2 25.66 -64.75 -18.31
CA LEU A 2 25.97 -63.73 -17.30
C LEU A 2 26.24 -62.31 -17.86
N ASP A 3 26.94 -62.19 -18.99
CA ASP A 3 27.22 -60.87 -19.61
C ASP A 3 25.99 -60.21 -20.24
N LEU A 4 25.05 -61.01 -20.74
CA LEU A 4 23.78 -60.50 -21.28
C LEU A 4 22.91 -59.95 -20.14
N MET A 5 22.91 -60.62 -18.97
CA MET A 5 22.22 -60.14 -17.78
C MET A 5 22.83 -58.85 -17.22
N LYS A 6 24.16 -58.73 -17.17
CA LYS A 6 24.84 -57.49 -16.74
C LYS A 6 24.55 -56.31 -17.66
N LYS A 7 24.51 -56.54 -18.98
CA LYS A 7 24.20 -55.50 -19.97
C LYS A 7 22.74 -55.02 -19.87
N ASN A 8 21.81 -55.94 -19.64
CA ASN A 8 20.40 -55.61 -19.43
C ASN A 8 20.15 -54.89 -18.09
N LEU A 9 20.88 -55.25 -17.03
CA LEU A 9 20.82 -54.57 -15.74
C LEU A 9 21.37 -53.13 -15.82
N LEU A 10 22.46 -52.94 -16.57
CA LEU A 10 23.05 -51.61 -16.83
C LEU A 10 22.10 -50.72 -17.66
N LEU A 11 21.45 -51.29 -18.69
CA LEU A 11 20.43 -50.60 -19.48
C LEU A 11 19.20 -50.21 -18.64
N LEU A 12 18.73 -51.10 -17.76
CA LEU A 12 17.62 -50.81 -16.84
C LEU A 12 17.99 -49.71 -15.85
N PHE A 13 19.22 -49.72 -15.32
CA PHE A 13 19.72 -48.71 -14.39
C PHE A 13 19.89 -47.34 -15.07
N LEU A 14 20.41 -47.31 -16.30
CA LEU A 14 20.43 -46.11 -17.14
C LEU A 14 19.00 -45.59 -17.44
N PHE A 15 18.07 -46.48 -17.78
CA PHE A 15 16.67 -46.11 -18.02
C PHE A 15 15.98 -45.54 -16.76
N LEU A 16 16.27 -46.10 -15.58
CA LEU A 16 15.80 -45.60 -14.29
C LEU A 16 16.45 -44.26 -13.90
N LEU A 17 17.69 -43.99 -14.32
CA LEU A 17 18.37 -42.70 -14.16
C LEU A 17 17.79 -41.61 -15.08
N PHE A 18 17.24 -41.97 -16.25
CA PHE A 18 16.58 -41.04 -17.18
C PHE A 18 15.07 -40.89 -16.96
N LEU A 19 14.43 -41.77 -16.19
CA LEU A 19 13.01 -41.68 -15.85
C LEU A 19 12.60 -40.33 -15.19
N PRO A 20 13.40 -39.73 -14.27
CA PRO A 20 13.06 -38.44 -13.66
C PRO A 20 13.11 -37.27 -14.65
N MET A 21 13.94 -37.35 -15.70
CA MET A 21 14.03 -36.34 -16.75
C MET A 21 12.82 -36.35 -17.69
N LEU A 22 12.09 -37.47 -17.78
CA LEU A 22 10.91 -37.61 -18.64
C LEU A 22 9.61 -37.14 -17.98
N VAL A 23 9.62 -36.77 -16.70
CA VAL A 23 8.42 -36.40 -15.92
C VAL A 23 8.57 -35.01 -15.30
N GLN A 24 9.02 -34.02 -16.09
CA GLN A 24 8.92 -32.63 -15.67
C GLN A 24 7.52 -32.10 -15.99
N ALA A 25 6.73 -31.83 -14.95
CA ALA A 25 5.39 -31.30 -15.10
C ALA A 25 5.44 -29.87 -15.66
N GLN A 26 4.74 -29.63 -16.78
CA GLN A 26 4.70 -28.33 -17.46
C GLN A 26 4.39 -27.18 -16.48
N LYS A 27 5.29 -26.20 -16.44
CA LYS A 27 5.25 -25.02 -15.57
C LYS A 27 4.63 -23.82 -16.27
N VAL A 28 3.66 -23.20 -15.63
CA VAL A 28 2.87 -22.08 -16.17
C VAL A 28 3.13 -20.83 -15.34
N GLY A 29 3.70 -19.80 -15.97
CA GLY A 29 3.87 -18.48 -15.36
C GLY A 29 2.70 -17.55 -15.71
N LEU A 30 2.21 -16.79 -14.74
CA LEU A 30 1.23 -15.72 -14.94
C LEU A 30 1.89 -14.34 -14.73
N VAL A 31 1.84 -13.48 -15.75
CA VAL A 31 2.41 -12.12 -15.70
C VAL A 31 1.28 -11.10 -15.70
N LEU A 32 1.24 -10.25 -14.68
CA LEU A 32 0.16 -9.29 -14.45
C LEU A 32 0.70 -7.85 -14.55
N SER A 33 0.27 -7.10 -15.56
CA SER A 33 0.68 -5.70 -15.71
C SER A 33 0.08 -4.78 -14.63
N GLY A 34 0.71 -3.64 -14.40
CA GLY A 34 0.08 -2.53 -13.67
C GLY A 34 -1.04 -1.86 -14.47
N GLY A 35 -1.82 -0.98 -13.83
CA GLY A 35 -2.92 -0.27 -14.50
C GLY A 35 -4.02 0.32 -13.60
N GLY A 36 -3.76 0.55 -12.30
CA GLY A 36 -4.78 1.04 -11.36
C GLY A 36 -6.01 0.12 -11.31
N ALA A 37 -7.21 0.69 -11.27
CA ALA A 37 -8.47 -0.06 -11.25
C ALA A 37 -8.61 -1.10 -12.38
N LYS A 38 -8.01 -0.88 -13.56
CA LYS A 38 -8.04 -1.84 -14.67
C LYS A 38 -7.41 -3.19 -14.31
N GLY A 39 -6.52 -3.22 -13.31
CA GLY A 39 -5.93 -4.46 -12.80
C GLY A 39 -6.93 -5.39 -12.11
N LEU A 40 -8.15 -4.93 -11.77
CA LEU A 40 -9.23 -5.80 -11.27
C LEU A 40 -9.62 -6.88 -12.29
N THR A 41 -9.37 -6.65 -13.59
CA THR A 41 -9.53 -7.65 -14.65
C THR A 41 -8.68 -8.90 -14.43
N HIS A 42 -7.53 -8.79 -13.75
CA HIS A 42 -6.68 -9.93 -13.45
C HIS A 42 -7.38 -10.99 -12.59
N ILE A 43 -8.33 -10.59 -11.74
CA ILE A 43 -9.11 -11.51 -10.88
C ILE A 43 -9.93 -12.47 -11.74
N GLY A 44 -10.63 -11.93 -12.75
CA GLY A 44 -11.45 -12.72 -13.66
C GLY A 44 -10.62 -13.68 -14.51
N ILE A 45 -9.40 -13.29 -14.87
CA ILE A 45 -8.44 -14.17 -15.56
C ILE A 45 -8.08 -15.34 -14.66
N ILE A 46 -7.65 -15.07 -13.43
CA ILE A 46 -7.29 -16.11 -12.46
C ILE A 46 -8.48 -17.06 -12.21
N ARG A 47 -9.69 -16.50 -12.04
CA ARG A 47 -10.92 -17.28 -11.89
C ARG A 47 -11.16 -18.23 -13.06
N ALA A 48 -11.13 -17.72 -14.28
CA ALA A 48 -11.33 -18.53 -15.48
C ALA A 48 -10.26 -19.62 -15.63
N LEU A 49 -9.00 -19.35 -15.25
CA LEU A 49 -7.93 -20.35 -15.25
C LEU A 49 -8.18 -21.44 -14.22
N GLU A 50 -8.51 -21.09 -12.96
CA GLU A 50 -8.80 -22.07 -11.91
C GLU A 50 -10.00 -22.96 -12.27
N GLU A 51 -11.14 -22.37 -12.64
CA GLU A 51 -12.37 -23.10 -12.99
C GLU A 51 -12.17 -24.07 -14.16
N ASN A 52 -11.19 -23.80 -15.03
CA ASN A 52 -10.83 -24.66 -16.15
C ASN A 52 -9.64 -25.58 -15.88
N ASN A 53 -9.25 -25.71 -14.62
CA ASN A 53 -8.17 -26.57 -14.13
C ASN A 53 -6.81 -26.22 -14.74
N ILE A 54 -6.59 -24.97 -15.13
CA ILE A 54 -5.31 -24.49 -15.66
C ILE A 54 -4.42 -24.10 -14.47
N PRO A 55 -3.23 -24.70 -14.34
CA PRO A 55 -2.34 -24.35 -13.24
C PRO A 55 -1.74 -22.95 -13.39
N ILE A 56 -1.41 -22.36 -12.23
CA ILE A 56 -0.56 -21.19 -12.10
C ILE A 56 0.58 -21.58 -11.15
N ASP A 57 1.80 -21.69 -11.65
CA ASP A 57 2.97 -22.11 -10.88
C ASP A 57 3.82 -20.95 -10.38
N TYR A 58 3.80 -19.83 -11.09
CA TYR A 58 4.59 -18.65 -10.78
C TYR A 58 3.81 -17.38 -11.11
N ILE A 59 4.02 -16.31 -10.34
CA ILE A 59 3.42 -15.01 -10.60
C ILE A 59 4.48 -13.92 -10.59
N THR A 60 4.40 -13.01 -11.56
CA THR A 60 5.09 -11.72 -11.50
C THR A 60 4.08 -10.59 -11.68
N GLY A 61 4.15 -9.56 -10.86
CA GLY A 61 3.18 -8.47 -10.88
C GLY A 61 3.79 -7.09 -10.62
N THR A 62 3.18 -6.08 -11.25
CA THR A 62 3.51 -4.67 -11.05
C THR A 62 2.27 -3.88 -10.62
N SER A 63 2.37 -2.98 -9.64
CA SER A 63 1.27 -2.11 -9.18
C SER A 63 0.01 -2.90 -8.83
N MET A 64 -1.15 -2.63 -9.45
CA MET A 64 -2.35 -3.46 -9.22
C MET A 64 -2.15 -4.94 -9.62
N GLY A 65 -1.30 -5.24 -10.60
CA GLY A 65 -0.87 -6.61 -10.89
C GLY A 65 -0.08 -7.25 -9.75
N ALA A 66 0.69 -6.45 -9.00
CA ALA A 66 1.36 -6.92 -7.78
C ALA A 66 0.37 -7.17 -6.65
N ILE A 67 -0.65 -6.33 -6.48
CA ILE A 67 -1.70 -6.52 -5.47
C ILE A 67 -2.50 -7.81 -5.76
N VAL A 68 -3.07 -7.94 -6.96
CA VAL A 68 -3.84 -9.16 -7.30
C VAL A 68 -2.93 -10.40 -7.29
N GLY A 69 -1.70 -10.26 -7.79
CA GLY A 69 -0.72 -11.33 -7.81
C GLY A 69 -0.29 -11.79 -6.42
N SER A 70 -0.03 -10.87 -5.50
CA SER A 70 0.36 -11.17 -4.12
C SER A 70 -0.79 -11.79 -3.32
N LEU A 71 -2.02 -11.28 -3.47
CA LEU A 71 -3.20 -11.87 -2.84
C LEU A 71 -3.35 -13.35 -3.25
N TYR A 72 -3.25 -13.64 -4.54
CA TYR A 72 -3.29 -15.02 -5.02
C TYR A 72 -2.10 -15.86 -4.53
N ALA A 73 -0.89 -15.30 -4.61
CA ALA A 73 0.35 -15.95 -4.16
C ALA A 73 0.32 -16.25 -2.66
N MET A 74 -0.39 -15.48 -1.84
CA MET A 74 -0.60 -15.75 -0.42
C MET A 74 -1.89 -16.55 -0.13
N GLY A 75 -2.43 -17.23 -1.14
CA GLY A 75 -3.51 -18.19 -0.96
C GLY A 75 -4.91 -17.56 -0.86
N TYR A 76 -5.16 -16.37 -1.40
CA TYR A 76 -6.54 -15.91 -1.62
C TYR A 76 -7.13 -16.64 -2.84
N SER A 77 -8.41 -17.01 -2.75
CA SER A 77 -9.19 -17.41 -3.93
C SER A 77 -9.66 -16.17 -4.71
N PRO A 78 -10.10 -16.32 -5.97
CA PRO A 78 -10.80 -15.26 -6.67
C PRO A 78 -11.97 -14.67 -5.89
N ASP A 79 -12.77 -15.51 -5.20
CA ASP A 79 -13.88 -15.07 -4.34
C ASP A 79 -13.40 -14.26 -3.13
N ASP A 80 -12.30 -14.68 -2.48
CA ASP A 80 -11.70 -13.95 -1.36
C ASP A 80 -11.23 -12.56 -1.83
N MET A 81 -10.61 -12.49 -3.01
CA MET A 81 -10.12 -11.24 -3.61
C MET A 81 -11.27 -10.31 -3.97
N GLU A 82 -12.31 -10.82 -4.61
CA GLU A 82 -13.52 -10.07 -4.95
C GLU A 82 -14.20 -9.50 -3.70
N THR A 83 -14.38 -10.34 -2.67
CA THR A 83 -14.97 -9.94 -1.39
C THR A 83 -14.16 -8.84 -0.71
N LEU A 84 -12.83 -8.99 -0.69
CA LEU A 84 -11.92 -8.01 -0.11
C LEU A 84 -12.01 -6.66 -0.84
N LEU A 85 -11.93 -6.67 -2.17
CA LEU A 85 -11.84 -5.46 -2.98
C LEU A 85 -13.19 -4.74 -3.15
N LYS A 86 -14.31 -5.42 -2.90
CA LYS A 86 -15.65 -4.82 -2.77
C LYS A 86 -15.93 -4.22 -1.38
N SER A 87 -15.10 -4.50 -0.39
CA SER A 87 -15.37 -4.10 1.00
C SER A 87 -15.29 -2.58 1.19
N GLU A 88 -16.07 -2.06 2.15
CA GLU A 88 -15.93 -0.66 2.60
C GLU A 88 -14.55 -0.39 3.20
N ASP A 89 -13.87 -1.42 3.71
CA ASP A 89 -12.49 -1.29 4.17
C ASP A 89 -11.55 -0.97 3.01
N PHE A 90 -11.61 -1.73 1.91
CA PHE A 90 -10.81 -1.43 0.71
C PHE A 90 -11.07 -0.01 0.19
N LYS A 91 -12.34 0.44 0.23
CA LYS A 91 -12.71 1.81 -0.13
C LYS A 91 -12.01 2.86 0.73
N ARG A 92 -11.96 2.65 2.06
CA ARG A 92 -11.24 3.54 2.99
C ARG A 92 -9.73 3.55 2.73
N TRP A 93 -9.17 2.43 2.30
CA TRP A 93 -7.72 2.31 2.07
C TRP A 93 -7.26 3.21 0.93
N TYR A 94 -8.01 3.25 -0.18
CA TYR A 94 -7.64 4.09 -1.32
C TYR A 94 -8.18 5.53 -1.20
N SER A 95 -9.24 5.78 -0.43
CA SER A 95 -9.75 7.15 -0.18
C SER A 95 -8.95 7.88 0.92
N GLY A 96 -8.30 7.14 1.81
CA GLY A 96 -7.60 7.69 2.98
C GLY A 96 -8.53 8.07 4.14
N GLU A 97 -9.81 7.70 4.09
CA GLU A 97 -10.79 8.00 5.13
C GLU A 97 -10.50 7.23 6.43
N VAL A 98 -10.53 7.93 7.57
CA VAL A 98 -10.35 7.33 8.90
C VAL A 98 -11.70 7.11 9.58
N GLU A 99 -11.91 5.89 10.10
CA GLU A 99 -13.12 5.55 10.83
C GLU A 99 -13.21 6.37 12.13
N GLU A 100 -14.33 7.06 12.32
CA GLU A 100 -14.49 7.99 13.43
C GLU A 100 -14.39 7.34 14.82
N LYS A 101 -14.73 6.05 14.95
CA LYS A 101 -14.64 5.31 16.21
C LYS A 101 -13.23 5.23 16.81
N TYR A 102 -12.18 5.41 15.98
CA TYR A 102 -10.80 5.38 16.45
C TYR A 102 -10.24 6.77 16.76
N MET A 103 -11.00 7.83 16.49
CA MET A 103 -10.61 9.22 16.69
C MET A 103 -11.31 9.80 17.93
N TYR A 104 -10.54 10.26 18.91
CA TYR A 104 -11.13 10.98 20.03
C TYR A 104 -11.63 12.35 19.60
N TYR A 105 -12.88 12.67 19.92
CA TYR A 105 -13.48 13.97 19.60
C TYR A 105 -12.63 15.15 20.12
N PHE A 106 -12.08 15.04 21.34
CA PHE A 106 -11.23 16.08 21.92
C PHE A 106 -9.83 16.21 21.27
N LYS A 107 -9.38 15.19 20.52
CA LYS A 107 -8.15 15.27 19.72
C LYS A 107 -8.40 15.87 18.33
N LYS A 108 -9.65 15.92 17.84
CA LYS A 108 -9.97 16.59 16.56
C LYS A 108 -9.67 18.10 16.65
N ASN A 109 -9.02 18.61 15.62
CA ASN A 109 -8.77 20.05 15.48
C ASN A 109 -10.08 20.81 15.27
N LEU A 110 -10.15 22.01 15.85
CA LEU A 110 -11.23 22.93 15.54
C LEU A 110 -11.02 23.44 14.11
N PRO A 111 -12.07 23.50 13.28
CA PRO A 111 -11.95 24.02 11.92
C PRO A 111 -11.49 25.48 11.98
N THR A 112 -10.48 25.81 11.17
CA THR A 112 -9.99 27.18 11.00
C THR A 112 -10.14 27.62 9.54
N PRO A 113 -10.18 28.93 9.24
CA PRO A 113 -10.21 29.43 7.86
C PRO A 113 -8.86 29.31 7.13
N GLU A 114 -7.97 28.39 7.53
CA GLU A 114 -6.65 28.26 6.93
C GLU A 114 -6.71 27.71 5.49
N PHE A 115 -5.88 28.27 4.61
CA PHE A 115 -5.63 27.74 3.27
C PHE A 115 -4.25 27.09 3.19
N PHE A 116 -3.28 27.65 3.91
CA PHE A 116 -1.89 27.22 3.92
C PHE A 116 -1.38 27.08 5.34
N ASN A 117 -0.63 26.01 5.60
CA ASN A 117 0.02 25.75 6.88
C ASN A 117 1.52 25.52 6.64
N ILE A 118 2.35 26.50 7.00
CA ILE A 118 3.80 26.51 6.79
C ILE A 118 4.46 26.11 8.09
N ARG A 119 5.16 24.97 8.11
CA ARG A 119 5.81 24.44 9.32
C ARG A 119 7.33 24.65 9.29
N PHE A 120 7.92 24.96 10.44
CA PHE A 120 9.34 25.33 10.60
C PHE A 120 10.03 24.42 11.62
N SER A 121 11.23 23.95 11.28
CA SER A 121 12.15 23.31 12.22
C SER A 121 13.24 24.30 12.61
N PHE A 122 13.52 24.43 13.91
CA PHE A 122 14.65 25.20 14.42
C PHE A 122 15.92 24.35 14.65
N LYS A 123 15.88 23.04 14.36
CA LYS A 123 16.97 22.10 14.66
C LYS A 123 18.11 22.12 13.63
N ASP A 124 17.84 22.58 12.42
CA ASP A 124 18.87 22.78 11.40
C ASP A 124 18.98 24.26 11.05
N SER A 125 20.20 24.78 11.06
CA SER A 125 20.54 26.16 10.68
C SER A 125 19.90 26.56 9.35
N LEU A 126 18.99 27.54 9.36
CA LEU A 126 18.58 28.37 8.22
C LEU A 126 18.16 27.66 6.91
N SER A 127 17.88 26.36 6.90
CA SER A 127 17.29 25.70 5.73
C SER A 127 15.78 25.85 5.75
N LEU A 128 15.30 27.01 5.28
CA LEU A 128 13.92 27.21 4.86
C LEU A 128 13.62 26.19 3.75
N LYS A 129 12.97 25.07 4.08
CA LYS A 129 12.32 24.20 3.09
C LYS A 129 10.80 24.36 3.22
N PRO A 130 10.24 25.51 2.79
CA PRO A 130 8.79 25.64 2.72
C PRO A 130 8.26 24.59 1.75
N GLN A 131 7.52 23.61 2.29
CA GLN A 131 6.93 22.55 1.50
C GLN A 131 5.59 23.04 0.94
N PHE A 132 5.66 23.73 -0.21
CA PHE A 132 4.48 24.32 -0.87
C PHE A 132 3.61 23.32 -1.63
N LEU A 133 4.09 22.09 -1.84
CA LEU A 133 3.39 21.07 -2.62
C LEU A 133 3.03 19.87 -1.74
N PRO A 134 1.78 19.37 -1.79
CA PRO A 134 1.43 18.11 -1.14
C PRO A 134 2.27 16.98 -1.72
N THR A 135 2.80 16.11 -0.85
CA THR A 135 3.67 14.98 -1.26
C THR A 135 2.90 13.85 -1.94
N SER A 136 1.60 13.75 -1.68
CA SER A 136 0.71 12.75 -2.24
C SER A 136 -0.74 13.26 -2.22
N VAL A 137 -1.53 12.84 -3.21
CA VAL A 137 -2.98 13.09 -3.27
C VAL A 137 -3.72 12.25 -2.23
N VAL A 138 -3.33 10.98 -2.08
CA VAL A 138 -3.93 10.08 -1.09
C VAL A 138 -3.12 10.13 0.20
N ASN A 139 -3.83 10.17 1.33
CA ASN A 139 -3.20 10.09 2.65
C ASN A 139 -2.67 8.65 2.90
N PRO A 140 -1.36 8.46 3.12
CA PRO A 140 -0.78 7.13 3.26
C PRO A 140 -1.16 6.42 4.57
N ILE A 141 -1.74 7.13 5.54
CA ILE A 141 -2.00 6.65 6.91
C ILE A 141 -2.77 5.32 6.93
N GLN A 142 -3.89 5.23 6.21
CA GLN A 142 -4.69 4.00 6.16
C GLN A 142 -3.90 2.85 5.57
N MET A 143 -3.25 3.14 4.44
CA MET A 143 -2.55 2.14 3.66
C MET A 143 -1.33 1.57 4.40
N ASN A 144 -0.62 2.40 5.16
CA ASN A 144 0.51 1.94 5.97
C ASN A 144 0.08 0.93 7.05
N LEU A 145 -1.12 1.07 7.63
CA LEU A 145 -1.60 0.16 8.67
C LEU A 145 -2.13 -1.16 8.08
N VAL A 146 -2.91 -1.06 7.01
CA VAL A 146 -3.64 -2.19 6.42
C VAL A 146 -2.72 -3.27 5.88
N PHE A 147 -1.56 -2.88 5.38
CA PHE A 147 -0.61 -3.82 4.82
C PHE A 147 -0.09 -4.82 5.86
N ILE A 148 -0.08 -4.45 7.15
CA ILE A 148 0.16 -5.39 8.24
C ILE A 148 -0.93 -6.46 8.30
N ASP A 149 -2.20 -6.04 8.34
CA ASP A 149 -3.34 -6.95 8.48
C ASP A 149 -3.42 -7.96 7.32
N LEU A 150 -3.14 -7.48 6.11
CA LEU A 150 -3.16 -8.29 4.89
C LEU A 150 -1.96 -9.23 4.79
N TYR A 151 -0.74 -8.72 5.00
CA TYR A 151 0.47 -9.40 4.55
C TYR A 151 1.32 -9.97 5.68
N ALA A 152 1.26 -9.47 6.92
CA ALA A 152 2.18 -9.89 7.99
C ALA A 152 2.15 -11.40 8.23
N ARG A 153 0.96 -12.00 8.22
CA ARG A 153 0.79 -13.46 8.40
C ARG A 153 1.36 -14.27 7.24
N ALA A 154 1.23 -13.76 6.02
CA ALA A 154 1.81 -14.38 4.84
C ALA A 154 3.34 -14.28 4.85
N THR A 155 3.88 -13.10 5.17
CA THR A 155 5.31 -12.84 5.34
C THR A 155 5.90 -13.79 6.38
N ALA A 156 5.24 -13.96 7.53
CA ALA A 156 5.68 -14.87 8.58
C ALA A 156 5.64 -16.34 8.13
N ALA A 157 4.56 -16.78 7.49
CA ALA A 157 4.41 -18.15 7.00
C ALA A 157 5.45 -18.53 5.92
N CYS A 158 5.91 -17.55 5.12
CA CYS A 158 6.94 -17.78 4.11
C CYS A 158 8.36 -17.42 4.58
N ASP A 159 8.54 -16.99 5.83
CA ASP A 159 9.85 -16.55 6.37
C ASP A 159 10.49 -15.45 5.50
N GLY A 160 9.64 -14.55 4.98
CA GLY A 160 10.03 -13.49 4.05
C GLY A 160 10.58 -13.99 2.71
N ASP A 161 10.47 -15.26 2.35
CA ASP A 161 10.92 -15.81 1.06
C ASP A 161 9.72 -16.01 0.13
N PHE A 162 9.63 -15.21 -0.93
CA PHE A 162 8.45 -15.21 -1.81
C PHE A 162 8.36 -16.47 -2.68
N ASP A 163 9.41 -17.30 -2.71
CA ASP A 163 9.37 -18.62 -3.35
C ASP A 163 8.61 -19.67 -2.50
N LYS A 164 8.43 -19.41 -1.19
CA LYS A 164 7.70 -20.29 -0.26
C LYS A 164 6.22 -19.94 -0.10
N LEU A 165 5.75 -18.91 -0.80
CA LEU A 165 4.33 -18.56 -0.85
C LEU A 165 3.49 -19.69 -1.48
N PHE A 166 2.15 -19.62 -1.38
CA PHE A 166 1.25 -20.61 -1.99
C PHE A 166 1.54 -20.80 -3.49
N VAL A 167 1.91 -19.71 -4.16
CA VAL A 167 2.54 -19.68 -5.48
C VAL A 167 3.75 -18.73 -5.42
N PRO A 168 4.95 -19.15 -5.89
CA PRO A 168 6.12 -18.28 -5.96
C PRO A 168 5.85 -16.95 -6.68
N PHE A 169 6.33 -15.86 -6.11
CA PHE A 169 5.98 -14.51 -6.55
C PHE A 169 7.19 -13.58 -6.73
N ARG A 170 7.13 -12.70 -7.72
CA ARG A 170 7.99 -11.51 -7.84
C ARG A 170 7.15 -10.25 -7.94
N CYS A 171 7.51 -9.29 -7.10
CA CYS A 171 6.90 -7.98 -7.08
C CYS A 171 7.86 -6.95 -7.67
N ILE A 172 7.37 -6.11 -8.59
CA ILE A 172 8.21 -5.12 -9.26
C ILE A 172 7.97 -3.75 -8.65
N ALA A 173 9.05 -3.13 -8.18
CA ALA A 173 9.09 -1.72 -7.79
C ALA A 173 10.15 -0.98 -8.62
N SER A 174 10.34 0.30 -8.34
CA SER A 174 11.23 1.17 -9.11
C SER A 174 12.22 1.90 -8.23
N ASP A 175 13.48 1.85 -8.62
CA ASP A 175 14.56 2.71 -8.15
C ASP A 175 14.73 3.90 -9.07
N VAL A 176 14.10 5.01 -8.70
CA VAL A 176 14.15 6.23 -9.50
C VAL A 176 15.53 6.90 -9.44
N TYR A 177 16.31 6.68 -8.37
CA TYR A 177 17.64 7.25 -8.23
C TYR A 177 18.64 6.57 -9.17
N ASN A 178 18.72 5.24 -9.15
CA ASN A 178 19.61 4.47 -10.04
C ASN A 178 18.96 4.13 -11.40
N LYS A 179 17.72 4.56 -11.63
CA LYS A 179 16.95 4.39 -12.88
C LYS A 179 16.80 2.93 -13.33
N LYS A 180 16.43 2.06 -12.39
CA LYS A 180 16.29 0.62 -12.64
C LYS A 180 15.05 0.06 -11.94
N GLN A 181 14.58 -1.08 -12.44
CA GLN A 181 13.59 -1.87 -11.72
C GLN A 181 14.18 -2.48 -10.45
N LEU A 182 13.34 -2.65 -9.44
CA LEU A 182 13.59 -3.47 -8.26
C LEU A 182 12.74 -4.73 -8.37
N ILE A 183 13.41 -5.88 -8.29
CA ILE A 183 12.75 -7.20 -8.30
C ILE A 183 12.72 -7.69 -6.86
N LEU A 184 11.56 -7.55 -6.22
CA LEU A 184 11.35 -7.93 -4.84
C LEU A 184 10.90 -9.39 -4.80
N LYS A 185 11.77 -10.22 -4.22
CA LYS A 185 11.61 -11.68 -4.10
C LYS A 185 11.73 -12.20 -2.67
N ARG A 186 12.05 -11.31 -1.74
CA ARG A 186 12.19 -11.59 -0.32
C ARG A 186 11.96 -10.33 0.51
N GLY A 187 11.85 -10.50 1.82
CA GLY A 187 11.61 -9.44 2.80
C GLY A 187 10.14 -9.39 3.22
N ASP A 188 9.67 -8.22 3.61
CA ASP A 188 8.26 -8.02 3.94
C ASP A 188 7.42 -7.94 2.66
N LEU A 189 6.43 -8.84 2.52
CA LEU A 189 5.56 -8.89 1.35
C LEU A 189 4.67 -7.63 1.25
N GLY A 190 4.25 -7.08 2.39
CA GLY A 190 3.48 -5.86 2.45
C GLY A 190 4.29 -4.68 1.91
N ASP A 191 5.50 -4.48 2.40
CA ASP A 191 6.40 -3.43 1.91
C ASP A 191 6.65 -3.58 0.41
N ALA A 192 6.88 -4.80 -0.07
CA ALA A 192 7.10 -5.03 -1.49
C ALA A 192 5.92 -4.58 -2.36
N VAL A 193 4.70 -4.98 -1.99
CA VAL A 193 3.49 -4.59 -2.70
C VAL A 193 3.21 -3.09 -2.52
N ARG A 194 3.48 -2.53 -1.34
CA ARG A 194 3.31 -1.10 -1.02
C ARG A 194 4.23 -0.21 -1.84
N ALA A 195 5.47 -0.63 -2.04
CA ALA A 195 6.42 0.02 -2.96
C ALA A 195 5.92 -0.08 -4.40
N SER A 196 5.50 -1.26 -4.84
CA SER A 196 5.05 -1.52 -6.21
C SER A 196 3.85 -0.68 -6.65
N MET A 197 3.04 -0.17 -5.73
CA MET A 197 1.92 0.74 -6.00
C MET A 197 2.19 2.22 -5.65
N SER A 198 3.43 2.59 -5.28
CA SER A 198 3.79 3.94 -4.87
C SER A 198 3.98 4.89 -6.06
N PHE A 199 2.89 5.15 -6.80
CA PHE A 199 2.96 6.00 -7.99
C PHE A 199 3.23 7.46 -7.60
N PRO A 200 4.22 8.14 -8.21
CA PRO A 200 4.60 9.51 -7.86
C PRO A 200 3.41 10.48 -7.81
N PHE A 201 3.40 11.37 -6.81
CA PHE A 201 2.32 12.35 -6.53
C PHE A 201 0.96 11.76 -6.13
N MET A 202 0.64 10.51 -6.47
CA MET A 202 -0.58 9.86 -6.01
C MET A 202 -0.40 9.24 -4.64
N PHE A 203 0.66 8.43 -4.49
CA PHE A 203 0.98 7.73 -3.27
C PHE A 203 2.41 8.05 -2.83
N LYS A 204 2.60 8.22 -1.52
CA LYS A 204 3.92 8.48 -0.96
C LYS A 204 4.82 7.24 -1.10
N PRO A 205 6.06 7.38 -1.59
CA PRO A 205 7.01 6.28 -1.65
C PRO A 205 7.43 5.81 -0.26
N ILE A 206 7.90 4.57 -0.18
CA ILE A 206 8.46 3.98 1.04
C ILE A 206 9.94 3.63 0.81
N GLU A 207 10.67 3.42 1.90
CA GLU A 207 12.09 3.08 1.86
C GLU A 207 12.26 1.59 2.12
N ILE A 208 12.92 0.87 1.20
CA ILE A 208 13.28 -0.54 1.33
C ILE A 208 14.80 -0.63 1.19
N ASP A 209 15.49 -1.23 2.16
CA ASP A 209 16.96 -1.37 2.17
C ASP A 209 17.71 -0.05 1.87
N SER A 210 17.31 1.03 2.54
CA SER A 210 17.82 2.40 2.36
C SER A 210 17.57 3.02 0.98
N MET A 211 16.69 2.42 0.19
CA MET A 211 16.37 2.84 -1.14
C MET A 211 14.91 3.33 -1.21
N LEU A 212 14.70 4.54 -1.72
CA LEU A 212 13.35 5.07 -1.90
C LEU A 212 12.68 4.38 -3.10
N ALA A 213 11.70 3.53 -2.82
CA ALA A 213 11.03 2.69 -3.80
C ALA A 213 9.71 3.30 -4.27
N TYR A 214 9.51 3.25 -5.58
CA TYR A 214 8.34 3.78 -6.29
C TYR A 214 7.61 2.66 -7.06
N ASP A 215 6.45 2.99 -7.62
CA ASP A 215 5.67 2.07 -8.45
C ASP A 215 6.52 1.43 -9.56
N GLY A 216 6.41 0.11 -9.71
CA GLY A 216 7.21 -0.66 -10.67
C GLY A 216 6.93 -0.30 -12.13
N GLY A 217 5.76 0.29 -12.41
CA GLY A 217 5.32 0.67 -13.74
C GLY A 217 6.18 1.77 -14.37
N ILE A 218 7.01 2.45 -13.58
CA ILE A 218 7.97 3.44 -14.08
C ILE A 218 9.02 2.78 -14.99
N TYR A 219 9.56 1.61 -14.61
CA TYR A 219 10.64 0.93 -15.36
C TYR A 219 10.21 -0.39 -15.99
N ASN A 220 9.28 -1.12 -15.37
CA ASN A 220 8.81 -2.41 -15.89
C ASN A 220 7.35 -2.67 -15.49
N ASN A 221 6.42 -2.20 -16.33
CA ASN A 221 5.00 -2.37 -16.08
C ASN A 221 4.44 -3.74 -16.51
N PHE A 222 5.23 -4.57 -17.18
CA PHE A 222 4.82 -5.91 -17.62
C PHE A 222 6.00 -6.89 -17.56
N PRO A 223 6.25 -7.50 -16.38
CA PRO A 223 7.53 -8.15 -16.06
C PRO A 223 7.69 -9.57 -16.63
N THR A 224 7.53 -9.69 -17.94
CA THR A 224 7.75 -10.95 -18.67
C THR A 224 9.22 -11.34 -18.78
N ASP A 225 10.13 -10.38 -18.74
CA ASP A 225 11.57 -10.59 -18.58
C ASP A 225 11.85 -11.30 -17.25
N VAL A 226 11.36 -10.74 -16.14
CA VAL A 226 11.55 -11.31 -14.79
C VAL A 226 10.95 -12.70 -14.69
N MET A 227 9.76 -12.92 -15.26
CA MET A 227 9.15 -14.26 -15.31
C MET A 227 10.06 -15.28 -16.01
N ARG A 228 10.70 -14.89 -17.12
CA ARG A 228 11.60 -15.77 -17.87
C ARG A 228 12.92 -16.00 -17.14
N GLU A 229 13.49 -14.96 -16.57
CA GLU A 229 14.83 -14.97 -15.94
C GLU A 229 14.84 -15.62 -14.55
N ASP A 230 13.80 -15.41 -13.74
CA ASP A 230 13.79 -15.95 -12.36
C ASP A 230 13.13 -17.33 -12.29
N PHE A 231 12.06 -17.58 -13.06
CA PHE A 231 11.23 -18.78 -12.92
C PHE A 231 11.34 -19.79 -14.05
N HIS A 232 11.75 -19.36 -15.25
CA HIS A 232 11.90 -20.21 -16.43
C HIS A 232 10.68 -21.13 -16.70
N PRO A 233 9.44 -20.61 -16.78
CA PRO A 233 8.28 -21.44 -17.07
C PRO A 233 8.31 -21.99 -18.51
N ASP A 234 7.66 -23.12 -18.73
CA ASP A 234 7.48 -23.70 -20.06
C ASP A 234 6.52 -22.86 -20.92
N ILE A 235 5.59 -22.14 -20.27
CA ILE A 235 4.61 -21.28 -20.94
C ILE A 235 4.19 -20.11 -20.05
N ILE A 236 4.02 -18.95 -20.67
CA ILE A 236 3.59 -17.72 -20.00
C ILE A 236 2.16 -17.36 -20.41
N ILE A 237 1.31 -17.05 -19.44
CA ILE A 237 0.05 -16.35 -19.65
C ILE A 237 0.26 -14.89 -19.25
N GLY A 238 0.18 -13.97 -20.20
CA GLY A 238 0.36 -12.54 -19.97
C GLY A 238 -0.98 -11.81 -19.94
N SER A 239 -1.18 -10.95 -18.94
CA SER A 239 -2.32 -10.03 -18.85
C SER A 239 -1.85 -8.57 -18.88
N VAL A 240 -2.27 -7.85 -19.92
CA VAL A 240 -1.92 -6.45 -20.15
C VAL A 240 -3.18 -5.59 -20.13
N VAL A 241 -3.35 -4.84 -19.05
CA VAL A 241 -4.51 -3.95 -18.82
C VAL A 241 -4.20 -2.47 -19.05
N SER A 242 -2.93 -2.16 -19.36
CA SER A 242 -2.41 -0.82 -19.58
C SER A 242 -1.75 -0.70 -20.95
N THR A 243 -1.63 0.53 -21.43
CA THR A 243 -0.82 0.87 -22.60
C THR A 243 0.21 1.92 -22.22
N ASN A 244 1.28 2.04 -23.02
CA ASN A 244 2.22 3.14 -22.85
C ASN A 244 1.49 4.50 -22.91
N PRO A 245 1.94 5.52 -22.16
CA PRO A 245 1.32 6.84 -22.16
C PRO A 245 1.12 7.39 -23.58
N GLY A 246 -0.07 7.91 -23.83
CA GLY A 246 -0.38 8.63 -25.06
C GLY A 246 0.22 10.03 -25.05
N LYS A 247 0.03 10.77 -26.15
CA LYS A 247 0.51 12.15 -26.27
C LYS A 247 -0.03 13.01 -25.11
N PRO A 248 0.82 13.73 -24.36
CA PRO A 248 0.36 14.49 -23.20
C PRO A 248 -0.58 15.61 -23.62
N LYS A 249 -1.59 15.89 -22.78
CA LYS A 249 -2.54 16.99 -22.99
C LYS A 249 -2.14 18.22 -22.15
N GLU A 250 -2.27 19.41 -22.72
CA GLU A 250 -1.83 20.67 -22.10
C GLU A 250 -2.47 20.93 -20.72
N ASN A 251 -3.75 20.59 -20.57
CA ASN A 251 -4.50 20.79 -19.33
C ASN A 251 -4.57 19.54 -18.42
N ASP A 252 -3.74 18.53 -18.70
CA ASP A 252 -3.68 17.28 -17.92
C ASP A 252 -2.27 17.09 -17.36
N LEU A 253 -2.06 17.63 -16.15
CA LEU A 253 -0.77 17.56 -15.46
C LEU A 253 -0.35 16.10 -15.19
N MET A 254 -1.32 15.22 -14.91
CA MET A 254 -1.03 13.82 -14.62
C MET A 254 -0.48 13.11 -15.87
N SER A 255 -1.12 13.32 -17.02
CA SER A 255 -0.64 12.82 -18.31
C SER A 255 0.76 13.34 -18.66
N GLN A 256 1.08 14.59 -18.30
CA GLN A 256 2.43 15.14 -18.50
C GLN A 256 3.47 14.45 -17.62
N ILE A 257 3.17 14.28 -16.33
CA ILE A 257 4.06 13.59 -15.37
C ILE A 257 4.27 12.13 -15.79
N GLU A 258 3.21 11.40 -16.14
CA GLU A 258 3.30 10.04 -16.64
C GLU A 258 4.26 9.93 -17.84
N ASN A 259 4.12 10.83 -18.84
CA ASN A 259 5.01 10.87 -20.01
C ASN A 259 6.46 11.26 -19.67
N MET A 260 6.70 12.02 -18.60
CA MET A 260 8.04 12.42 -18.19
C MET A 260 8.76 11.34 -17.37
N VAL A 261 8.03 10.58 -16.55
CA VAL A 261 8.61 9.66 -15.57
C VAL A 261 8.60 8.21 -16.09
N MET A 262 7.53 7.78 -16.74
CA MET A 262 7.40 6.38 -17.17
C MET A 262 8.29 6.08 -18.38
N GLN A 263 9.03 4.98 -18.31
CA GLN A 263 9.70 4.41 -19.46
C GLN A 263 8.73 3.60 -20.31
N LYS A 264 9.05 3.54 -21.61
CA LYS A 264 8.29 2.72 -22.55
C LYS A 264 8.44 1.25 -22.15
N THR A 265 7.33 0.64 -21.74
CA THR A 265 7.26 -0.79 -21.42
C THR A 265 7.08 -1.59 -22.71
N ASP A 266 7.81 -2.71 -22.82
CA ASP A 266 7.56 -3.74 -23.81
C ASP A 266 6.42 -4.65 -23.32
N TYR A 267 5.26 -4.55 -23.98
CA TYR A 267 4.09 -5.36 -23.70
C TYR A 267 4.00 -6.60 -24.60
N SER A 268 5.05 -6.91 -25.36
CA SER A 268 5.05 -8.06 -26.26
C SER A 268 5.35 -9.36 -25.52
N LEU A 269 4.77 -10.44 -26.01
CA LEU A 269 5.11 -11.80 -25.62
C LEU A 269 5.18 -12.60 -26.91
N PRO A 270 6.32 -13.22 -27.27
CA PRO A 270 6.41 -14.05 -28.45
C PRO A 270 5.39 -15.19 -28.39
N ASP A 271 4.74 -15.48 -29.51
CA ASP A 271 3.75 -16.56 -29.62
C ASP A 271 4.33 -17.92 -29.20
N SER A 272 5.63 -18.13 -29.38
CA SER A 272 6.33 -19.35 -28.93
C SER A 272 6.51 -19.43 -27.41
N ALA A 273 6.48 -18.31 -26.71
CA ALA A 273 6.67 -18.23 -25.26
C ALA A 273 5.34 -18.33 -24.49
N GLY A 274 4.21 -18.03 -25.12
CA GLY A 274 2.92 -18.21 -24.46
C GLY A 274 1.73 -17.50 -25.10
N ILE A 275 0.79 -17.07 -24.25
CA ILE A 275 -0.50 -16.50 -24.63
C ILE A 275 -0.62 -15.12 -24.00
N LEU A 276 -0.86 -14.11 -24.82
CA LEU A 276 -1.01 -12.73 -24.37
C LEU A 276 -2.48 -12.27 -24.47
N MET A 277 -3.00 -11.75 -23.37
CA MET A 277 -4.29 -11.07 -23.30
C MET A 277 -4.07 -9.58 -23.13
N THR A 278 -4.54 -8.80 -24.10
CA THR A 278 -4.48 -7.34 -24.07
C THR A 278 -5.87 -6.76 -23.96
N PHE A 279 -6.05 -5.85 -23.02
CA PHE A 279 -7.29 -5.15 -22.76
C PHE A 279 -7.12 -3.66 -23.07
N LYS A 280 -8.17 -3.06 -23.64
CA LYS A 280 -8.21 -1.63 -23.94
C LYS A 280 -9.45 -1.04 -23.30
N TYR A 281 -9.25 -0.07 -22.42
CA TYR A 281 -10.31 0.66 -21.73
C TYR A 281 -10.25 2.13 -22.15
N ASN A 282 -11.36 2.67 -22.61
CA ASN A 282 -11.45 4.07 -23.04
C ASN A 282 -11.99 4.99 -21.94
N ASP A 283 -12.69 4.43 -20.96
CA ASP A 283 -13.54 5.13 -19.99
C ASP A 283 -13.30 4.69 -18.53
N VAL A 284 -12.20 3.96 -18.26
CA VAL A 284 -11.84 3.51 -16.91
C VAL A 284 -10.64 4.32 -16.41
N SER A 285 -10.85 5.06 -15.32
CA SER A 285 -9.83 5.84 -14.64
C SER A 285 -8.93 4.94 -13.75
N LEU A 286 -7.83 5.50 -13.24
CA LEU A 286 -6.93 4.77 -12.34
C LEU A 286 -7.59 4.37 -11.01
N MET A 287 -8.63 5.08 -10.58
CA MET A 287 -9.26 4.95 -9.26
C MET A 287 -10.70 4.42 -9.30
N ASP A 288 -11.18 3.95 -10.45
CA ASP A 288 -12.55 3.41 -10.65
C ASP A 288 -12.73 2.00 -10.04
N PHE A 289 -12.25 1.77 -8.82
CA PHE A 289 -12.30 0.46 -8.14
C PHE A 289 -13.72 -0.07 -7.92
N GLN A 290 -14.72 0.83 -7.92
CA GLN A 290 -16.13 0.49 -7.80
C GLN A 290 -16.65 -0.32 -9.01
N ARG A 291 -15.94 -0.34 -10.15
CA ARG A 291 -16.30 -1.09 -11.36
C ARG A 291 -15.81 -2.54 -11.36
N ILE A 292 -15.52 -3.11 -10.19
CA ILE A 292 -14.94 -4.45 -10.07
C ILE A 292 -15.76 -5.53 -10.79
N ASP A 293 -17.10 -5.53 -10.66
CA ASP A 293 -17.98 -6.50 -11.34
C ASP A 293 -17.78 -6.51 -12.86
N GLU A 294 -17.70 -5.32 -13.45
CA GLU A 294 -17.51 -5.16 -14.88
C GLU A 294 -16.11 -5.60 -15.31
N LEU A 295 -15.09 -5.12 -14.61
CA LEU A 295 -13.68 -5.33 -14.97
C LEU A 295 -13.28 -6.79 -14.80
N GLU A 296 -13.73 -7.44 -13.72
CA GLU A 296 -13.55 -8.86 -13.50
C GLU A 296 -14.20 -9.67 -14.62
N LYS A 297 -15.48 -9.38 -14.94
CA LYS A 297 -16.21 -10.07 -15.99
C LYS A 297 -15.51 -9.98 -17.35
N ILE A 298 -14.97 -8.80 -17.70
CA ILE A 298 -14.19 -8.60 -18.93
C ILE A 298 -12.98 -9.55 -18.99
N GLY A 299 -12.27 -9.70 -17.87
CA GLY A 299 -11.11 -10.60 -17.76
C GLY A 299 -11.49 -12.06 -17.90
N TYR A 300 -12.58 -12.45 -17.22
CA TYR A 300 -13.13 -13.80 -17.29
C TYR A 300 -13.55 -14.17 -18.72
N ASP A 301 -14.42 -13.35 -19.33
CA ASP A 301 -14.96 -13.61 -20.68
C ASP A 301 -13.84 -13.68 -21.72
N ARG A 302 -12.83 -12.81 -21.61
CA ARG A 302 -11.68 -12.83 -22.53
C ARG A 302 -10.87 -14.11 -22.37
N THR A 303 -10.61 -14.55 -21.14
CA THR A 303 -9.88 -15.78 -20.87
C THR A 303 -10.64 -17.00 -21.38
N MET A 304 -11.96 -17.02 -21.16
CA MET A 304 -12.84 -18.08 -21.67
C MET A 304 -12.83 -18.14 -23.21
N SER A 305 -12.82 -16.99 -23.89
CA SER A 305 -12.73 -16.94 -25.36
C SER A 305 -11.43 -17.54 -25.93
N LEU A 306 -10.38 -17.61 -25.11
CA LEU A 306 -9.08 -18.19 -25.48
C LEU A 306 -8.85 -19.56 -24.86
N MET A 307 -9.83 -20.10 -24.13
CA MET A 307 -9.64 -21.31 -23.31
C MET A 307 -9.25 -22.54 -24.13
N ASP A 308 -9.76 -22.68 -25.35
CA ASP A 308 -9.37 -23.77 -26.24
C ASP A 308 -7.88 -23.67 -26.63
N SER A 309 -7.40 -22.46 -26.94
CA SER A 309 -5.99 -22.19 -27.20
C SER A 309 -5.13 -22.46 -25.97
N ILE A 310 -5.57 -21.99 -24.79
CA ILE A 310 -4.91 -22.24 -23.50
C ILE A 310 -4.81 -23.75 -23.24
N LYS A 311 -5.91 -24.49 -23.36
CA LYS A 311 -5.96 -25.95 -23.14
C LYS A 311 -5.14 -26.73 -24.18
N SER A 312 -4.96 -26.19 -25.38
CA SER A 312 -4.14 -26.82 -26.43
C SER A 312 -2.64 -26.68 -26.18
N ARG A 313 -2.21 -25.59 -25.52
CA ARG A 313 -0.79 -25.32 -25.24
C ARG A 313 -0.37 -25.73 -23.83
N ILE A 314 -1.32 -25.77 -22.90
CA ILE A 314 -1.13 -26.23 -21.53
C ILE A 314 -1.83 -27.57 -21.41
N HIS A 315 -1.08 -28.65 -21.26
CA HIS A 315 -1.66 -30.00 -21.14
C HIS A 315 -1.89 -30.41 -19.69
N ARG A 316 -1.11 -29.85 -18.76
CA ARG A 316 -1.25 -30.12 -17.32
C ARG A 316 -2.57 -29.56 -16.78
N ARG A 317 -3.25 -30.33 -15.95
CA ARG A 317 -4.48 -29.91 -15.26
C ARG A 317 -4.31 -30.03 -13.75
N VAL A 318 -4.87 -29.08 -13.01
CA VAL A 318 -4.94 -29.11 -11.55
C VAL A 318 -6.39 -28.95 -11.15
N ASN A 319 -6.93 -29.94 -10.45
CA ASN A 319 -8.31 -29.94 -9.99
C ASN A 319 -8.56 -28.80 -8.99
N VAL A 320 -9.66 -28.07 -9.16
CA VAL A 320 -10.06 -26.95 -8.29
C VAL A 320 -10.18 -27.32 -6.81
N ASP A 321 -10.74 -28.49 -6.49
CA ASP A 321 -10.84 -28.97 -5.11
C ASP A 321 -9.45 -29.20 -4.50
N ASN A 322 -8.48 -29.66 -5.30
CA ASN A 322 -7.11 -29.81 -4.84
C ASN A 322 -6.46 -28.45 -4.54
N ILE A 323 -6.68 -27.44 -5.39
CA ILE A 323 -6.24 -26.06 -5.13
C ILE A 323 -6.86 -25.54 -3.84
N ARG A 324 -8.17 -25.72 -3.66
CA ARG A 324 -8.90 -25.32 -2.45
C ARG A 324 -8.33 -26.00 -1.20
N LEU A 325 -8.07 -27.31 -1.23
CA LEU A 325 -7.48 -28.04 -0.11
C LEU A 325 -6.06 -27.55 0.21
N ARG A 326 -5.21 -27.37 -0.82
CA ARG A 326 -3.86 -26.80 -0.65
C ARG A 326 -3.92 -25.40 -0.04
N ARG A 327 -4.88 -24.59 -0.45
CA ARG A 327 -5.10 -23.23 0.07
C ARG A 327 -5.49 -23.24 1.54
N LEU A 328 -6.37 -24.17 1.96
CA LEU A 328 -6.73 -24.36 3.36
C LEU A 328 -5.53 -24.81 4.21
N VAL A 329 -4.74 -25.78 3.73
CA VAL A 329 -3.52 -26.24 4.42
C VAL A 329 -2.47 -25.13 4.51
N TYR A 330 -2.31 -24.34 3.45
CA TYR A 330 -1.39 -23.22 3.45
C TYR A 330 -1.82 -22.13 4.46
N LYS A 331 -3.10 -21.73 4.44
CA LYS A 331 -3.64 -20.73 5.37
C LYS A 331 -3.70 -21.23 6.82
N SER A 332 -3.77 -22.54 7.08
CA SER A 332 -3.72 -23.06 8.45
C SER A 332 -2.36 -22.89 9.12
N ASN A 333 -1.30 -22.65 8.34
CA ASN A 333 0.04 -22.37 8.86
C ASN A 333 0.26 -20.89 9.17
N TYR A 334 -0.75 -20.04 9.01
CA TYR A 334 -0.62 -18.62 9.30
C TYR A 334 -0.59 -18.40 10.81
N PRO A 335 0.43 -17.71 11.35
CA PRO A 335 0.43 -17.35 12.76
C PRO A 335 -0.72 -16.38 13.04
N GLU A 336 -1.28 -16.44 14.24
CA GLU A 336 -2.26 -15.45 14.66
C GLU A 336 -1.59 -14.09 14.80
N LEU A 337 -2.25 -13.02 14.33
CA LEU A 337 -1.71 -11.67 14.37
C LEU A 337 -1.85 -11.06 15.79
N ARG A 338 -1.04 -11.56 16.72
CA ARG A 338 -0.90 -11.09 18.10
C ARG A 338 0.43 -10.37 18.28
N PHE A 339 0.42 -9.18 18.87
CA PHE A 339 1.62 -8.37 19.05
C PHE A 339 2.06 -8.34 20.49
N LYS A 340 3.36 -8.17 20.74
CA LYS A 340 3.91 -8.17 22.11
C LYS A 340 4.87 -7.01 22.38
N ASN A 341 5.96 -6.91 21.60
CA ASN A 341 6.94 -5.85 21.81
C ASN A 341 6.70 -4.68 20.85
N ILE A 342 7.09 -3.47 21.29
CA ILE A 342 7.04 -2.25 20.47
C ILE A 342 8.42 -1.61 20.43
N TYR A 343 8.97 -1.52 19.22
CA TYR A 343 10.22 -0.83 18.90
C TYR A 343 9.89 0.45 18.15
N ILE A 344 10.53 1.56 18.52
CA ILE A 344 10.24 2.87 17.94
C ILE A 344 11.53 3.48 17.42
N ASP A 345 11.50 3.90 16.16
CA ASP A 345 12.53 4.71 15.51
C ASP A 345 11.99 6.11 15.18
N GLY A 346 12.87 7.11 15.16
CA GLY A 346 12.54 8.51 14.84
C GLY A 346 11.95 9.34 16.00
N ALA A 347 11.97 8.81 17.23
CA ALA A 347 11.51 9.50 18.44
C ALA A 347 12.55 9.40 19.58
N ASN A 348 12.67 10.44 20.39
CA ASN A 348 13.56 10.45 21.58
C ASN A 348 12.97 9.61 22.73
N THR A 349 13.79 9.30 23.75
CA THR A 349 13.39 8.43 24.87
C THR A 349 12.09 8.86 25.57
N HIS A 350 11.86 10.16 25.75
CA HIS A 350 10.63 10.67 26.39
C HIS A 350 9.40 10.51 25.49
N GLN A 351 9.55 10.78 24.19
CA GLN A 351 8.52 10.60 23.18
C GLN A 351 8.14 9.12 23.03
N GLN A 352 9.14 8.22 23.04
CA GLN A 352 8.89 6.78 22.97
C GLN A 352 8.02 6.30 24.14
N VAL A 353 8.22 6.82 25.35
CA VAL A 353 7.37 6.48 26.51
C VAL A 353 5.91 6.93 26.29
N TYR A 354 5.69 8.12 25.73
CA TYR A 354 4.33 8.58 25.38
C TYR A 354 3.69 7.67 24.32
N ILE A 355 4.43 7.36 23.26
CA ILE A 355 3.93 6.56 22.14
C ILE A 355 3.57 5.13 22.59
N LYS A 356 4.44 4.47 23.36
CA LYS A 356 4.19 3.11 23.86
C LYS A 356 2.91 3.02 24.71
N LYS A 357 2.63 4.05 25.52
CA LYS A 357 1.42 4.11 26.35
C LYS A 357 0.11 4.24 25.56
N GLU A 358 0.15 4.69 24.31
CA GLU A 358 -1.05 4.75 23.47
C GLU A 358 -1.45 3.36 22.93
N PHE A 359 -0.50 2.41 22.89
CA PHE A 359 -0.75 1.01 22.51
C PHE A 359 -0.93 0.09 23.74
N HIS A 360 -0.16 0.32 24.81
CA HIS A 360 -0.17 -0.53 26.00
C HIS A 360 -0.95 0.11 27.15
N THR A 361 -1.88 -0.65 27.74
CA THR A 361 -2.41 -0.35 29.07
C THR A 361 -1.57 -0.97 30.20
N SER A 362 -0.66 -1.90 29.88
CA SER A 362 0.33 -2.52 30.78
C SER A 362 1.52 -3.09 29.99
N ASP A 363 2.73 -3.09 30.56
CA ASP A 363 3.98 -3.35 29.83
C ASP A 363 4.24 -4.81 29.37
N ASP A 364 3.46 -5.80 29.84
CA ASP A 364 3.74 -7.24 29.60
C ASP A 364 2.59 -8.03 28.95
N LYS A 365 1.64 -7.38 28.27
CA LYS A 365 0.49 -8.08 27.67
C LYS A 365 0.51 -8.03 26.15
N GLU A 366 0.27 -9.18 25.55
CA GLU A 366 -0.07 -9.28 24.14
C GLU A 366 -1.28 -8.39 23.81
N PHE A 367 -1.30 -7.83 22.60
CA PHE A 367 -2.39 -7.00 22.11
C PHE A 367 -2.81 -7.40 20.70
N THR A 368 -4.07 -7.14 20.39
CA THR A 368 -4.69 -7.54 19.11
C THR A 368 -4.44 -6.49 18.03
N TYR A 369 -4.68 -6.86 16.77
CA TYR A 369 -4.71 -5.87 15.68
C TYR A 369 -5.73 -4.74 15.91
N GLU A 370 -6.86 -5.00 16.57
CA GLU A 370 -7.82 -3.96 16.92
C GLU A 370 -7.28 -2.97 17.97
N ASP A 371 -6.41 -3.43 18.87
CA ASP A 371 -5.73 -2.56 19.83
C ASP A 371 -4.64 -1.73 19.14
N LEU A 372 -3.87 -2.35 18.22
CA LEU A 372 -2.94 -1.66 17.34
C LEU A 372 -3.64 -0.55 16.55
N LYS A 373 -4.75 -0.87 15.88
CA LYS A 373 -5.55 0.06 15.09
C LYS A 373 -6.03 1.25 15.92
N ARG A 374 -6.50 1.01 17.15
CA ARG A 374 -6.88 2.08 18.10
C ARG A 374 -5.69 2.97 18.45
N GLY A 375 -4.57 2.40 18.89
CA GLY A 375 -3.38 3.17 19.27
C GLY A 375 -2.81 3.97 18.11
N TYR A 376 -2.78 3.38 16.92
CA TYR A 376 -2.27 3.99 15.69
C TYR A 376 -3.05 5.26 15.31
N PHE A 377 -4.38 5.19 15.20
CA PHE A 377 -5.19 6.36 14.87
C PHE A 377 -5.22 7.40 16.00
N ARG A 378 -5.14 6.98 17.27
CA ARG A 378 -5.02 7.91 18.41
C ARG A 378 -3.75 8.73 18.39
N LEU A 379 -2.64 8.14 17.94
CA LEU A 379 -1.36 8.83 17.79
C LEU A 379 -1.38 9.79 16.60
N LEU A 380 -1.96 9.37 15.47
CA LEU A 380 -2.09 10.24 14.30
C LEU A 380 -3.15 11.35 14.45
N SER A 381 -4.02 11.22 15.46
CA SER A 381 -4.88 12.33 15.88
C SER A 381 -4.09 13.46 16.55
N ASP A 382 -2.85 13.21 16.96
CA ASP A 382 -1.97 14.20 17.58
C ASP A 382 -1.26 14.99 16.48
N ASN A 383 -1.35 16.32 16.50
CA ASN A 383 -0.76 17.21 15.48
C ASN A 383 0.78 17.14 15.42
N MET A 384 1.38 16.38 16.32
CA MET A 384 2.81 16.22 16.53
C MET A 384 3.44 15.08 15.75
N ILE A 385 2.65 14.15 15.20
CA ILE A 385 3.15 13.04 14.41
C ILE A 385 2.65 13.20 12.98
N SER A 386 3.59 13.38 12.05
CA SER A 386 3.28 13.56 10.63
C SER A 386 2.97 12.24 9.93
N GLU A 387 3.61 11.17 10.40
CA GLU A 387 3.54 9.85 9.81
C GLU A 387 4.01 8.77 10.79
N ILE A 388 3.35 7.62 10.69
CA ILE A 388 3.76 6.38 11.32
C ILE A 388 3.80 5.33 10.21
N ILE A 389 4.93 4.64 10.07
CA ILE A 389 5.07 3.47 9.20
C ILE A 389 5.28 2.27 10.13
N PRO A 390 4.25 1.43 10.30
CA PRO A 390 4.34 0.26 11.15
C PRO A 390 4.83 -0.95 10.34
N HIS A 391 5.67 -1.78 10.95
CA HIS A 391 6.13 -3.07 10.42
C HIS A 391 5.95 -4.14 11.49
N ALA A 392 5.51 -5.33 11.09
CA ALA A 392 5.29 -6.46 11.98
C ALA A 392 6.33 -7.53 11.70
N VAL A 393 7.17 -7.83 12.69
CA VAL A 393 8.23 -8.85 12.58
C VAL A 393 7.83 -10.05 13.41
N PHE A 394 7.68 -11.22 12.80
CA PHE A 394 7.27 -12.42 13.51
C PHE A 394 8.40 -12.99 14.37
N ASN A 395 8.10 -13.29 15.63
CA ASN A 395 8.99 -13.97 16.55
C ASN A 395 8.56 -15.44 16.72
N PRO A 396 9.33 -16.41 16.20
CA PRO A 396 9.00 -17.82 16.30
C PRO A 396 9.18 -18.40 17.71
N GLU A 397 9.86 -17.71 18.64
CA GLU A 397 10.08 -18.22 20.01
C GLU A 397 8.82 -18.19 20.87
N ASP A 398 7.94 -17.20 20.67
CA ASP A 398 6.72 -17.02 21.45
C ASP A 398 5.44 -16.89 20.62
N ASP A 399 5.51 -17.09 19.31
CA ASP A 399 4.36 -17.05 18.38
C ASP A 399 3.63 -15.69 18.43
N THR A 400 4.42 -14.60 18.48
CA THR A 400 3.91 -13.22 18.47
C THR A 400 4.65 -12.36 17.44
N TYR A 401 4.13 -11.16 17.19
CA TYR A 401 4.75 -10.17 16.32
C TYR A 401 5.34 -9.01 17.15
N ASP A 402 6.58 -8.66 16.85
CA ASP A 402 7.21 -7.43 17.29
C ASP A 402 6.79 -6.29 16.35
N LEU A 403 6.25 -5.23 16.94
CA LEU A 403 5.78 -4.07 16.20
C LEU A 403 6.89 -3.01 16.14
N HIS A 404 7.45 -2.80 14.95
CA HIS A 404 8.41 -1.75 14.67
C HIS A 404 7.69 -0.53 14.11
N LEU A 405 7.82 0.62 14.77
CA LEU A 405 7.19 1.88 14.38
C LEU A 405 8.26 2.88 13.95
N LYS A 406 8.33 3.19 12.65
CA LYS A 406 9.13 4.30 12.15
C LYS A 406 8.26 5.56 12.19
N ILE A 407 8.61 6.48 13.09
CA ILE A 407 7.81 7.66 13.38
C ILE A 407 8.49 8.90 12.83
N LYS A 408 7.73 9.72 12.12
CA LYS A 408 8.18 11.03 11.67
C LYS A 408 7.47 12.11 12.45
N MET A 409 8.20 12.75 13.36
CA MET A 409 7.71 13.88 14.14
C MET A 409 7.41 15.07 13.22
N GLU A 410 6.32 15.78 13.53
CA GLU A 410 6.03 17.07 12.93
C GLU A 410 6.98 18.16 13.45
N ASN A 411 7.11 19.20 12.64
CA ASN A 411 7.81 20.41 13.03
C ASN A 411 7.08 21.12 14.19
N GLU A 412 7.87 21.71 15.10
CA GLU A 412 7.38 22.26 16.36
C GLU A 412 6.64 23.58 16.17
N PHE A 413 6.96 24.37 15.14
CA PHE A 413 6.35 25.67 14.90
C PHE A 413 5.63 25.71 13.55
N SER A 414 4.48 26.36 13.48
CA SER A 414 3.80 26.61 12.21
C SER A 414 3.13 27.97 12.13
N ILE A 415 3.05 28.48 10.90
CA ILE A 415 2.31 29.69 10.51
C ILE A 415 1.18 29.25 9.59
N ARG A 416 -0.04 29.55 9.98
CA ARG A 416 -1.26 29.30 9.21
C ARG A 416 -1.75 30.59 8.59
N VAL A 417 -2.10 30.55 7.31
CA VAL A 417 -2.61 31.71 6.57
C VAL A 417 -3.85 31.29 5.80
N GLY A 418 -4.88 32.12 5.84
CA GLY A 418 -6.09 31.87 5.05
C GLY A 418 -7.10 33.00 5.16
N GLY A 419 -8.38 32.65 5.05
CA GLY A 419 -9.46 33.61 5.11
C GLY A 419 -10.78 33.02 4.62
N ASN A 420 -11.78 33.89 4.43
CA ASN A 420 -12.97 33.57 3.66
C ASN A 420 -13.18 34.65 2.61
N VAL A 421 -13.51 34.24 1.39
CA VAL A 421 -13.86 35.13 0.28
C VAL A 421 -15.31 34.85 -0.10
N SER A 422 -16.14 35.88 -0.03
CA SER A 422 -17.56 35.85 -0.33
C SER A 422 -17.97 37.12 -1.07
N THR A 423 -19.11 37.08 -1.75
CA THR A 423 -19.75 38.26 -2.35
C THR A 423 -20.39 39.18 -1.31
N THR A 424 -20.37 38.80 -0.02
CA THR A 424 -20.92 39.57 1.10
C THR A 424 -19.82 40.24 1.91
N SER A 425 -20.20 41.03 2.92
CA SER A 425 -19.28 41.67 3.88
C SER A 425 -18.58 40.71 4.86
N SER A 426 -18.80 39.39 4.72
CA SER A 426 -18.20 38.33 5.56
C SER A 426 -16.77 37.96 5.18
N ASN A 427 -16.09 38.82 4.41
CA ASN A 427 -14.70 38.60 4.01
C ASN A 427 -13.78 38.79 5.23
N GLN A 428 -12.86 37.84 5.40
CA GLN A 428 -11.89 37.88 6.49
C GLN A 428 -10.53 37.34 6.04
N ILE A 429 -9.47 37.88 6.62
CA ILE A 429 -8.12 37.36 6.58
C ILE A 429 -7.86 36.62 7.88
N TYR A 430 -7.22 35.46 7.80
CA TYR A 430 -6.84 34.63 8.93
C TYR A 430 -5.32 34.46 8.98
N LEU A 431 -4.76 34.64 10.19
CA LEU A 431 -3.37 34.38 10.52
C LEU A 431 -3.32 33.59 11.82
N GLY A 432 -2.65 32.45 11.81
CA GLY A 432 -2.42 31.62 13.00
C GLY A 432 -0.94 31.36 13.22
N LEU A 433 -0.51 31.39 14.46
CA LEU A 433 0.78 30.85 14.89
C LEU A 433 0.51 29.64 15.79
N ALA A 434 1.25 28.56 15.61
CA ALA A 434 1.20 27.42 16.50
C ALA A 434 2.59 26.98 16.91
N TYR A 435 2.71 26.59 18.18
CA TYR A 435 3.86 25.92 18.73
C TYR A 435 3.41 24.65 19.42
N GLN A 436 4.05 23.55 19.12
CA GLN A 436 3.70 22.23 19.60
C GLN A 436 4.97 21.46 20.02
N ASN A 437 4.90 20.76 21.15
CA ASN A 437 6.02 19.98 21.67
C ASN A 437 5.56 18.64 22.29
N LEU A 438 6.17 17.54 21.83
CA LEU A 438 5.97 16.21 22.40
C LEU A 438 7.16 15.80 23.29
N ASN A 439 6.88 15.56 24.57
CA ASN A 439 7.78 14.87 25.49
C ASN A 439 7.00 13.71 26.17
N TYR A 440 6.96 13.67 27.50
CA TYR A 440 6.13 12.73 28.26
C TYR A 440 4.62 12.96 28.09
N TYR A 441 4.23 14.13 27.57
CA TYR A 441 2.88 14.56 27.30
C TYR A 441 2.92 15.60 26.17
N SER A 442 1.81 15.73 25.44
CA SER A 442 1.68 16.65 24.30
C SER A 442 1.23 18.02 24.78
N LYS A 443 1.89 19.07 24.29
CA LYS A 443 1.57 20.49 24.55
C LYS A 443 1.42 21.23 23.23
N GLU A 444 0.30 21.92 23.06
CA GLU A 444 0.03 22.77 21.90
C GLU A 444 -0.36 24.18 22.38
N PHE A 445 0.21 25.19 21.74
CA PHE A 445 -0.12 26.59 21.93
C PHE A 445 -0.47 27.18 20.58
N THR A 446 -1.64 27.80 20.46
CA THR A 446 -2.02 28.54 19.26
C THR A 446 -2.35 29.99 19.57
N LEU A 447 -1.98 30.86 18.64
CA LEU A 447 -2.39 32.26 18.62
C LEU A 447 -3.00 32.53 17.25
N ASP A 448 -4.31 32.70 17.23
CA ASP A 448 -5.12 32.83 16.03
C ASP A 448 -5.70 34.24 15.95
N GLY A 449 -5.62 34.85 14.77
CA GLY A 449 -6.14 36.17 14.47
C GLY A 449 -7.03 36.13 13.22
N GLN A 450 -8.20 36.74 13.31
CA GLN A 450 -9.10 36.96 12.18
C GLN A 450 -9.41 38.44 12.07
N LEU A 451 -9.24 39.01 10.89
CA LEU A 451 -9.50 40.42 10.59
C LEU A 451 -10.46 40.52 9.42
N GLY A 452 -11.59 41.19 9.62
CA GLY A 452 -12.66 41.30 8.64
C GLY A 452 -13.47 42.58 8.81
N LYS A 453 -14.36 42.86 7.85
CA LYS A 453 -15.21 44.07 7.90
C LYS A 453 -16.21 44.02 9.05
N ILE A 454 -16.79 42.84 9.31
CA ILE A 454 -17.81 42.63 10.35
C ILE A 454 -17.22 42.00 11.60
N TYR A 455 -16.29 41.06 11.47
CA TYR A 455 -15.80 40.25 12.59
C TYR A 455 -14.30 40.37 12.70
N ASN A 456 -13.82 40.66 13.90
CA ASN A 456 -12.41 40.59 14.25
C ASN A 456 -12.26 39.74 15.51
N ASN A 457 -11.25 38.88 15.54
CA ASN A 457 -10.98 37.99 16.66
C ASN A 457 -9.49 37.85 16.87
N ALA A 458 -9.07 37.83 18.13
CA ALA A 458 -7.77 37.33 18.56
C ALA A 458 -8.02 36.24 19.61
N GLN A 459 -7.48 35.05 19.39
CA GLN A 459 -7.67 33.90 20.24
C GLN A 459 -6.32 33.28 20.58
N PHE A 460 -6.11 33.00 21.87
CA PHE A 460 -5.04 32.18 22.36
C PHE A 460 -5.62 30.85 22.86
N MET A 461 -4.99 29.73 22.48
CA MET A 461 -5.31 28.41 23.00
C MET A 461 -4.04 27.78 23.57
N ALA A 462 -4.16 27.15 24.73
CA ALA A 462 -3.18 26.23 25.26
C ALA A 462 -3.86 24.88 25.50
N LYS A 463 -3.29 23.81 24.96
CA LYS A 463 -3.79 22.44 25.09
C LYS A 463 -2.69 21.55 25.63
N VAL A 464 -3.05 20.69 26.58
CA VAL A 464 -2.15 19.69 27.16
C VAL A 464 -2.87 18.35 27.19
N ASP A 465 -2.32 17.36 26.48
CA ASP A 465 -2.85 16.00 26.40
C ASP A 465 -1.99 15.05 27.24
N PHE A 466 -2.64 14.32 28.14
CA PHE A 466 -1.99 13.39 29.05
C PHE A 466 -2.26 11.93 28.64
N PRO A 467 -1.22 11.07 28.59
CA PRO A 467 -1.36 9.64 28.27
C PRO A 467 -1.81 8.85 29.51
N THR A 468 -2.98 9.20 30.06
CA THR A 468 -3.60 8.53 31.20
C THR A 468 -4.50 7.38 30.73
N THR A 469 -4.78 6.42 31.62
CA THR A 469 -5.66 5.27 31.34
C THR A 469 -7.03 5.68 30.80
N ILE A 470 -7.59 6.77 31.32
CA ILE A 470 -8.68 7.50 30.69
C ILE A 470 -8.05 8.70 29.97
N PRO A 471 -8.02 8.74 28.64
CA PRO A 471 -7.41 9.83 27.89
C PRO A 471 -7.96 11.19 28.33
N THR A 472 -7.08 12.06 28.81
CA THR A 472 -7.45 13.34 29.42
C THR A 472 -6.74 14.47 28.70
N SER A 473 -7.50 15.51 28.36
CA SER A 473 -7.01 16.71 27.69
C SER A 473 -7.51 17.95 28.41
N TYR A 474 -6.60 18.86 28.71
CA TYR A 474 -6.94 20.18 29.24
C TYR A 474 -6.73 21.21 28.15
N ARG A 475 -7.80 21.96 27.84
CA ARG A 475 -7.78 23.03 26.85
C ARG A 475 -8.19 24.34 27.51
N PHE A 476 -7.28 25.30 27.50
CA PHE A 476 -7.52 26.68 27.90
C PHE A 476 -7.68 27.53 26.64
N ILE A 477 -8.78 28.28 26.54
CA ILE A 477 -9.04 29.19 25.41
C ILE A 477 -9.35 30.57 25.98
N ALA A 478 -8.62 31.57 25.51
CA ALA A 478 -8.92 32.98 25.73
C ALA A 478 -9.15 33.65 24.38
N SER A 479 -10.30 34.29 24.19
CA SER A 479 -10.67 34.96 22.94
C SER A 479 -11.19 36.36 23.22
N ILE A 480 -10.81 37.30 22.36
CA ILE A 480 -11.32 38.66 22.32
C ILE A 480 -11.87 38.87 20.92
N SER A 481 -13.19 39.03 20.82
CA SER A 481 -13.89 39.23 19.56
C SER A 481 -14.63 40.56 19.53
N THR A 482 -14.63 41.22 18.37
CA THR A 482 -15.44 42.41 18.12
C THR A 482 -16.30 42.21 16.88
N PHE A 483 -17.54 42.69 16.95
CA PHE A 483 -18.46 42.70 15.83
C PHE A 483 -18.77 44.16 15.46
N ASP A 484 -18.47 44.52 14.21
CA ASP A 484 -18.67 45.86 13.67
C ASP A 484 -19.86 45.85 12.70
N TYR A 485 -21.08 45.85 13.26
CA TYR A 485 -22.33 45.79 12.49
C TYR A 485 -22.65 47.11 11.76
N PHE A 486 -21.97 48.23 12.09
CA PHE A 486 -22.43 49.58 11.74
C PHE A 486 -21.36 50.52 11.17
N LYS A 487 -20.22 50.04 10.68
CA LYS A 487 -19.32 50.88 9.87
C LYS A 487 -20.03 51.28 8.57
N LYS A 488 -20.78 52.39 8.63
CA LYS A 488 -21.21 53.17 7.47
C LYS A 488 -19.95 53.49 6.69
N ASP A 489 -19.88 52.99 5.46
CA ASP A 489 -18.83 53.30 4.50
C ASP A 489 -18.69 54.83 4.43
N LYS A 490 -17.63 55.38 5.03
CA LYS A 490 -17.12 56.67 4.58
C LYS A 490 -16.38 56.37 3.28
N LEU A 491 -17.17 56.45 2.19
CA LEU A 491 -16.72 56.46 0.80
C LEU A 491 -15.56 57.43 0.59
#